data_AF-A0A7Y3NUH3-F1
#
_entry.id   AF-A0A7Y3NUH3-F1
#
_cell.length_a   1.000
_cell.length_b   1.000
_cell.length_c   1.000
_cell.angle_alpha   90.00
_cell.angle_beta   90.00
_cell.angle_gamma   90.00
#
_symmetry.space_group_name_H-M   'P 1'
#
loop_
_entity.id
_entity.type
_entity.pdbx_description
1 polymer ?
#
loop_
_entity_poly.entity_id
_entity_poly.type
_entity_poly.pdbx_seq_one_letter_code
_entity_poly.pdbx_strand_id
1 'polypeptide(L)'
;MTPATPIPPFDRNNPCEAGIFALSADGWVILERRKYPSLAASRRWLRSRSDTLQERYPAVRIRACAVELCDWRNLDIVLAEYEAKRKAGEPEFSAGSTPATRVFPSAVFTPRQGQFLAFIHAYTKLHGRPPAESDMQRYFLVSPPVIHDMIVLLQQKKLIDR
;
A
#
# COMPACT_ATOMS: atom_id res chain seq x y z
N MET A 1 32.60 0.21 14.72
CA MET A 1 31.45 -0.68 15.00
C MET A 1 30.40 0.14 15.74
N THR A 2 29.49 0.77 15.01
CA THR A 2 28.37 1.53 15.58
C THR A 2 27.25 0.54 15.91
N PRO A 3 26.71 0.50 17.14
CA PRO A 3 25.61 -0.40 17.46
C PRO A 3 24.38 -0.02 16.63
N ALA A 4 23.78 -1.00 15.99
CA ALA A 4 22.49 -0.85 15.32
C ALA A 4 21.46 -0.40 16.36
N THR A 5 20.89 0.78 16.17
CA THR A 5 19.74 1.27 16.95
C THR A 5 18.65 0.18 16.92
N PRO A 6 18.16 -0.30 18.07
CA PRO A 6 17.15 -1.35 18.08
C PRO A 6 15.89 -0.84 17.39
N ILE A 7 15.39 -1.63 16.44
CA ILE A 7 14.07 -1.43 15.82
C ILE A 7 13.05 -1.46 16.98
N PRO A 8 12.22 -0.42 17.16
CA PRO A 8 11.24 -0.40 18.24
C PRO A 8 10.27 -1.58 18.10
N PRO A 9 9.78 -2.15 19.21
CA PRO A 9 8.83 -3.26 19.16
C PRO A 9 7.53 -2.84 18.44
N PHE A 10 6.99 -3.78 17.67
CA PHE A 10 5.68 -3.64 17.01
C PHE A 10 4.61 -3.32 18.07
N ASP A 11 4.12 -2.09 18.09
CA ASP A 11 3.04 -1.70 18.99
C ASP A 11 1.73 -2.33 18.52
N ARG A 12 1.18 -3.27 19.29
CA ARG A 12 -0.12 -3.92 19.01
C ARG A 12 -1.30 -2.95 19.14
N ASN A 13 -1.07 -1.72 19.61
CA ASN A 13 -2.07 -0.65 19.68
C ASN A 13 -1.95 0.37 18.56
N ASN A 14 -1.25 0.06 17.45
CA ASN A 14 -1.09 1.04 16.38
C ASN A 14 -2.45 1.44 15.77
N PRO A 15 -2.85 2.73 15.86
CA PRO A 15 -4.16 3.15 15.41
C PRO A 15 -4.29 2.97 13.89
N CYS A 16 -5.39 2.44 13.40
CA CYS A 16 -5.70 2.46 11.97
C CYS A 16 -6.14 3.86 11.55
N GLU A 17 -5.65 4.36 10.43
CA GLU A 17 -6.13 5.60 9.83
C GLU A 17 -7.09 5.27 8.69
N ALA A 18 -8.26 5.87 8.69
CA ALA A 18 -9.28 5.71 7.67
C ALA A 18 -9.51 7.05 6.99
N GLY A 19 -9.46 7.04 5.66
CA GLY A 19 -9.60 8.23 4.83
C GLY A 19 -10.65 8.04 3.76
N ILE A 20 -11.42 9.09 3.52
CA ILE A 20 -12.29 9.22 2.35
C ILE A 20 -11.67 10.22 1.39
N PHE A 21 -11.56 9.81 0.15
CA PHE A 21 -10.97 10.54 -0.95
C PHE A 21 -12.06 10.85 -1.96
N ALA A 22 -12.03 12.05 -2.54
CA ALA A 22 -12.89 12.41 -3.65
C ALA A 22 -12.07 12.94 -4.81
N LEU A 23 -12.56 12.68 -6.02
CA LEU A 23 -11.98 13.21 -7.24
C LEU A 23 -12.59 14.58 -7.54
N SER A 24 -11.77 15.62 -7.52
CA SER A 24 -12.08 16.98 -7.95
C SER A 24 -11.51 17.28 -9.34
N ALA A 25 -11.86 18.45 -9.90
CA ALA A 25 -11.27 18.95 -11.14
C ALA A 25 -9.73 19.01 -11.06
N ASP A 26 -9.20 19.44 -9.92
CA ASP A 26 -7.76 19.67 -9.72
C ASP A 26 -6.97 18.41 -9.32
N GLY A 27 -7.63 17.38 -8.80
CA GLY A 27 -6.94 16.20 -8.27
C GLY A 27 -7.78 15.34 -7.34
N TRP A 28 -7.15 14.31 -6.77
CA TRP A 28 -7.72 13.61 -5.63
C TRP A 28 -7.53 14.47 -4.38
N VAL A 29 -8.50 14.49 -3.48
CA VAL A 29 -8.41 15.20 -2.20
C VAL A 29 -8.94 14.32 -1.07
N ILE A 30 -8.37 14.47 0.13
CA ILE A 30 -8.87 13.81 1.35
C ILE A 30 -10.01 14.66 1.91
N LEU A 31 -11.23 14.12 1.88
CA LEU A 31 -12.41 14.75 2.46
C LEU A 31 -12.48 14.58 3.97
N GLU A 32 -12.21 13.36 4.44
CA GLU A 32 -12.29 13.02 5.86
C GLU A 32 -11.15 12.07 6.23
N ARG A 33 -10.49 12.32 7.36
CA ARG A 33 -9.51 11.42 7.98
C ARG A 33 -9.86 11.15 9.43
N ARG A 34 -9.82 9.90 9.87
CA ARG A 34 -10.13 9.48 11.24
C ARG A 34 -9.23 8.32 11.68
N LYS A 35 -8.87 8.33 12.97
CA LYS A 35 -8.12 7.23 13.60
C LYS A 35 -9.07 6.26 14.29
N TYR A 36 -8.74 4.98 14.23
CA TYR A 36 -9.51 3.87 14.79
C TYR A 36 -8.60 2.92 15.57
N PRO A 37 -9.11 2.28 16.62
CA PRO A 37 -8.33 1.29 17.38
C PRO A 37 -8.17 -0.05 16.63
N SER A 38 -8.91 -0.28 15.55
CA SER A 38 -8.80 -1.52 14.75
C SER A 38 -9.24 -1.32 13.30
N LEU A 39 -8.73 -2.18 12.43
CA LEU A 39 -9.07 -2.20 11.01
C LEU A 39 -10.54 -2.59 10.77
N ALA A 40 -11.13 -3.39 11.67
CA ALA A 40 -12.54 -3.74 11.61
C ALA A 40 -13.45 -2.52 11.89
N ALA A 41 -13.08 -1.70 12.88
CA ALA A 41 -13.82 -0.47 13.19
C ALA A 41 -13.71 0.56 12.06
N SER A 42 -12.53 0.72 11.47
CA SER A 42 -12.33 1.62 10.33
C SER A 42 -13.11 1.16 9.10
N ARG A 43 -13.09 -0.14 8.76
CA ARG A 43 -13.84 -0.69 7.61
C ARG A 43 -15.35 -0.51 7.73
N ARG A 44 -15.91 -0.70 8.94
CA ARG A 44 -17.35 -0.47 9.18
C ARG A 44 -17.73 0.99 8.96
N TRP A 45 -16.93 1.91 9.50
CA TRP A 45 -17.15 3.34 9.30
C TRP A 45 -16.98 3.74 7.83
N LEU A 46 -15.93 3.26 7.15
CA LEU A 46 -15.67 3.56 5.75
C LEU A 46 -16.83 3.17 4.87
N ARG A 47 -17.38 1.96 5.04
CA ARG A 47 -18.52 1.49 4.25
C ARG A 47 -19.74 2.39 4.44
N SER A 48 -20.15 2.60 5.69
CA SER A 48 -21.31 3.45 5.98
C SER A 48 -21.12 4.87 5.46
N ARG A 49 -19.93 5.45 5.66
CA ARG A 49 -19.66 6.84 5.28
C ARG A 49 -19.45 7.01 3.77
N SER A 50 -18.82 6.05 3.10
CA SER A 50 -18.68 6.07 1.64
C SER A 50 -20.03 5.98 0.96
N ASP A 51 -20.92 5.12 1.46
CA ASP A 51 -22.25 4.92 0.89
C ASP A 51 -23.07 6.22 1.02
N THR A 52 -23.09 6.83 2.22
CA THR A 52 -23.77 8.11 2.44
C THR A 52 -23.23 9.24 1.54
N LEU A 53 -21.91 9.32 1.34
CA LEU A 53 -21.33 10.36 0.50
C LEU A 53 -21.59 10.09 -1.00
N GLN A 54 -21.59 8.83 -1.42
CA GLN A 54 -21.88 8.46 -2.80
C GLN A 54 -23.35 8.72 -3.15
N GLU A 55 -24.27 8.48 -2.22
CA GLU A 55 -25.69 8.85 -2.36
C GLU A 55 -25.88 10.37 -2.43
N ARG A 56 -25.13 11.13 -1.62
CA ARG A 56 -25.23 12.60 -1.58
C ARG A 56 -24.61 13.27 -2.79
N TYR A 57 -23.55 12.68 -3.36
CA TYR A 57 -22.78 13.23 -4.47
C TYR A 57 -22.59 12.18 -5.57
N PRO A 58 -23.66 11.78 -6.30
CA PRO A 58 -23.60 10.71 -7.29
C PRO A 58 -22.68 11.04 -8.49
N ALA A 59 -22.48 12.33 -8.77
CA ALA A 59 -21.58 12.79 -9.84
C ALA A 59 -20.09 12.82 -9.43
N VAL A 60 -19.79 12.75 -8.13
CA VAL A 60 -18.41 12.80 -7.61
C VAL A 60 -17.94 11.38 -7.33
N ARG A 61 -16.73 11.05 -7.81
CA ARG A 61 -16.12 9.75 -7.57
C ARG A 61 -15.49 9.73 -6.17
N ILE A 62 -16.03 8.87 -5.30
CA ILE A 62 -15.58 8.72 -3.92
C ILE A 62 -14.84 7.39 -3.74
N ARG A 63 -13.75 7.42 -2.98
CA ARG A 63 -12.94 6.25 -2.58
C ARG A 63 -12.76 6.27 -1.08
N ALA A 64 -12.76 5.09 -0.48
CA ALA A 64 -12.58 4.91 0.95
C ALA A 64 -11.43 3.92 1.18
N CYS A 65 -10.44 4.31 1.99
CA CYS A 65 -9.29 3.47 2.30
C CYS A 65 -9.01 3.49 3.80
N ALA A 66 -8.68 2.33 4.36
CA ALA A 66 -8.11 2.22 5.70
C ALA A 66 -6.70 1.68 5.57
N VAL A 67 -5.78 2.32 6.26
CA VAL A 67 -4.39 1.91 6.41
C VAL A 67 -4.17 1.61 7.89
N GLU A 68 -3.60 0.46 8.18
CA GLU A 68 -2.99 0.26 9.49
C GLU A 68 -1.77 1.18 9.54
N LEU A 69 -1.73 2.10 10.51
CA LEU A 69 -0.54 2.95 10.67
C LEU A 69 0.56 2.03 11.18
N CYS A 70 1.35 1.47 10.29
CA CYS A 70 2.59 0.77 10.61
C CYS A 70 3.72 1.61 10.02
N ASP A 71 4.50 2.23 10.91
CA ASP A 71 5.71 3.04 10.76
C ASP A 71 5.73 4.21 9.76
N TRP A 72 5.10 4.14 8.57
CA TRP A 72 5.18 5.20 7.56
C TRP A 72 4.00 5.24 6.56
N ARG A 73 3.13 4.24 6.56
CA ARG A 73 1.97 4.20 5.64
C ARG A 73 0.81 5.02 6.22
N ASN A 74 0.64 6.23 5.72
CA ASN A 74 -0.46 7.13 6.09
C ASN A 74 -1.33 7.47 4.86
N LEU A 75 -2.43 8.18 5.08
CA LEU A 75 -3.34 8.57 4.00
C LEU A 75 -2.71 9.53 2.97
N ASP A 76 -1.66 10.27 3.34
CA ASP A 76 -0.97 11.20 2.44
C ASP A 76 -0.16 10.43 1.36
N ILE A 77 0.42 9.28 1.71
CA ILE A 77 1.04 8.37 0.72
C ILE A 77 -0.02 7.78 -0.21
N VAL A 78 -1.17 7.38 0.32
CA VAL A 78 -2.29 6.86 -0.49
C VAL A 78 -2.81 7.93 -1.46
N LEU A 79 -2.89 9.18 -1.02
CA LEU A 79 -3.26 10.30 -1.88
C LEU A 79 -2.27 10.48 -3.02
N ALA A 80 -0.96 10.50 -2.72
CA ALA A 80 0.09 10.63 -3.73
C ALA A 80 0.07 9.48 -4.75
N GLU A 81 -0.21 8.25 -4.32
CA GLU A 81 -0.43 7.12 -5.23
C GLU A 81 -1.64 7.34 -6.14
N TYR A 82 -2.76 7.86 -5.61
CA TYR A 82 -3.97 8.12 -6.42
C TYR A 82 -3.73 9.22 -7.46
N GLU A 83 -3.00 10.27 -7.10
CA GLU A 83 -2.58 11.32 -8.04
C GLU A 83 -1.64 10.78 -9.12
N ALA A 84 -0.67 9.94 -8.75
CA ALA A 84 0.22 9.30 -9.71
C ALA A 84 -0.54 8.44 -10.71
N LYS A 85 -1.53 7.67 -10.25
CA LYS A 85 -2.40 6.84 -11.11
C LYS A 85 -3.32 7.67 -12.01
N ARG A 86 -3.87 8.78 -11.49
CA ARG A 86 -4.60 9.76 -12.32
C ARG A 86 -3.68 10.33 -13.41
N LYS A 87 -2.46 10.75 -13.07
CA LYS A 87 -1.48 11.29 -14.04
C LYS A 87 -1.04 10.25 -15.07
N ALA A 88 -0.95 8.99 -14.68
CA ALA A 88 -0.69 7.86 -15.59
C ALA A 88 -1.88 7.52 -16.50
N GLY A 89 -3.03 8.20 -16.34
CA GLY A 89 -4.22 7.98 -17.15
C GLY A 89 -4.95 6.68 -16.80
N GLU A 90 -4.78 6.14 -15.58
CA GLU A 90 -5.51 4.95 -15.18
C GLU A 90 -7.03 5.26 -15.21
N PRO A 91 -7.83 4.49 -15.97
CA PRO A 91 -9.25 4.78 -16.21
C PRO A 91 -10.09 4.77 -14.92
N GLU A 92 -9.64 4.00 -13.94
CA GLU A 92 -10.27 3.88 -12.63
C GLU A 92 -10.07 5.11 -11.73
N PHE A 93 -8.94 5.80 -11.89
CA PHE A 93 -8.53 6.96 -11.08
C PHE A 93 -8.75 8.29 -11.79
N SER A 94 -9.24 8.23 -13.04
CA SER A 94 -9.54 9.37 -13.90
C SER A 94 -11.05 9.59 -14.02
N ALA A 95 -11.47 10.81 -14.35
CA ALA A 95 -12.89 11.21 -14.36
C ALA A 95 -13.73 10.50 -15.44
N GLY A 96 -13.09 9.87 -16.43
CA GLY A 96 -13.78 9.14 -17.50
C GLY A 96 -13.21 7.74 -17.70
N SER A 97 -13.98 6.71 -17.32
CA SER A 97 -14.01 5.43 -18.03
C SER A 97 -15.13 4.53 -17.53
N THR A 98 -15.97 4.10 -18.46
CA THR A 98 -16.80 2.88 -18.47
C THR A 98 -15.97 1.67 -18.03
N PRO A 99 -16.57 0.63 -17.41
CA PRO A 99 -15.83 -0.53 -16.91
C PRO A 99 -15.33 -1.39 -18.08
N ALA A 100 -14.20 -1.02 -18.66
CA ALA A 100 -13.39 -1.95 -19.42
C ALA A 100 -12.76 -2.92 -18.41
N THR A 101 -13.16 -4.18 -18.51
CA THR A 101 -12.57 -5.34 -17.86
C THR A 101 -11.10 -5.11 -17.54
N ARG A 102 -10.77 -5.07 -16.24
CA ARG A 102 -9.38 -5.01 -15.78
C ARG A 102 -8.68 -6.28 -16.22
N VAL A 103 -8.01 -6.23 -17.37
CA VAL A 103 -6.83 -7.05 -17.58
C VAL A 103 -5.70 -6.28 -16.91
N PHE A 104 -5.48 -6.54 -15.61
CA PHE A 104 -4.13 -6.31 -15.10
C PHE A 104 -3.23 -7.16 -16.00
N PRO A 105 -2.17 -6.62 -16.63
CA PRO A 105 -1.17 -7.50 -17.22
C PRO A 105 -0.80 -8.45 -16.09
N SER A 106 -1.12 -9.74 -16.27
CA SER A 106 -0.84 -10.78 -15.29
C SER A 106 0.65 -10.74 -15.08
N ALA A 107 1.07 -10.03 -14.03
CA ALA A 107 2.46 -9.90 -13.71
C ALA A 107 2.97 -11.33 -13.50
N VAL A 108 4.09 -11.69 -14.12
CA VAL A 108 4.59 -13.07 -14.26
C VAL A 108 5.18 -13.60 -12.93
N PHE A 109 4.53 -13.26 -11.83
CA PHE A 109 4.95 -13.56 -10.47
C PHE A 109 3.76 -13.88 -9.58
N THR A 110 4.00 -14.77 -8.62
CA THR A 110 2.99 -15.19 -7.66
C THR A 110 2.72 -14.06 -6.65
N PRO A 111 1.57 -14.06 -5.95
CA PRO A 111 1.28 -13.05 -4.94
C PRO A 111 2.39 -12.90 -3.88
N ARG A 112 3.01 -14.01 -3.48
CA ARG A 112 4.12 -14.04 -2.53
C ARG A 112 5.40 -13.40 -3.09
N GLN A 113 5.71 -13.64 -4.36
CA GLN A 113 6.82 -12.97 -5.04
C GLN A 113 6.59 -11.45 -5.13
N GLY A 114 5.35 -11.03 -5.42
CA GLY A 114 4.97 -9.61 -5.41
C GLY A 114 5.17 -8.94 -4.04
N GLN A 115 4.88 -9.63 -2.93
CA GLN A 115 5.14 -9.11 -1.59
C GLN A 115 6.63 -8.91 -1.31
N PHE A 116 7.49 -9.86 -1.72
CA PHE A 116 8.94 -9.72 -1.58
C PHE A 116 9.48 -8.55 -2.42
N LEU A 117 9.02 -8.40 -3.66
CA LEU A 117 9.41 -7.27 -4.52
C LEU A 117 8.99 -5.93 -3.94
N ALA A 118 7.76 -5.83 -3.44
CA ALA A 118 7.27 -4.61 -2.78
C ALA A 118 8.10 -4.26 -1.55
N PHE A 119 8.51 -5.27 -0.76
CA PHE A 119 9.37 -5.08 0.40
C PHE A 119 10.77 -4.60 0.00
N ILE A 120 11.43 -5.26 -0.96
CA ILE A 120 12.76 -4.88 -1.45
C ILE A 120 12.75 -3.44 -1.96
N HIS A 121 11.78 -3.09 -2.80
CA HIS A 121 11.66 -1.74 -3.36
C HIS A 121 11.46 -0.69 -2.26
N ALA A 122 10.55 -0.95 -1.30
CA ALA A 122 10.31 -0.03 -0.19
C ALA A 122 11.54 0.14 0.72
N TYR A 123 12.21 -0.97 1.05
CA TYR A 123 13.42 -0.96 1.88
C TYR A 123 14.55 -0.19 1.19
N THR A 124 14.81 -0.45 -0.10
CA THR A 124 15.85 0.27 -0.85
C THR A 124 15.54 1.76 -0.95
N LYS A 125 14.28 2.14 -1.15
CA LYS A 125 13.86 3.55 -1.17
C LYS A 125 14.10 4.26 0.17
N LEU A 126 13.92 3.56 1.29
CA LEU A 126 14.06 4.12 2.63
C LEU A 126 15.52 4.14 3.12
N HIS A 127 16.26 3.08 2.83
CA HIS A 127 17.60 2.87 3.39
C HIS A 127 18.73 3.11 2.38
N GLY A 128 18.41 3.40 1.12
CA GLY A 128 19.39 3.61 0.04
C GLY A 128 20.21 2.38 -0.31
N ARG A 129 19.86 1.21 0.23
CA ARG A 129 20.57 -0.06 0.04
C ARG A 129 19.58 -1.23 0.06
N PRO A 130 19.88 -2.34 -0.61
CA PRO A 130 19.03 -3.53 -0.57
C PRO A 130 18.97 -4.13 0.85
N PRO A 131 17.83 -4.74 1.23
CA PRO A 131 17.67 -5.41 2.52
C PRO A 131 18.57 -6.63 2.66
N ALA A 132 19.06 -6.87 3.87
CA ALA A 132 19.71 -8.13 4.21
C ALA A 132 18.69 -9.26 4.37
N GLU A 133 19.11 -10.52 4.19
CA GLU A 133 18.24 -11.68 4.43
C GLU A 133 17.67 -11.69 5.86
N SER A 134 18.46 -11.28 6.85
CA SER A 134 18.01 -11.17 8.23
C SER A 134 16.90 -10.13 8.44
N ASP A 135 16.89 -9.05 7.65
CA ASP A 135 15.83 -8.03 7.71
C ASP A 135 14.53 -8.57 7.11
N MET A 136 14.64 -9.28 5.97
CA MET A 136 13.50 -9.98 5.40
C MET A 136 12.97 -11.07 6.34
N GLN A 137 13.85 -11.75 7.08
CA GLN A 137 13.49 -12.80 8.03
C GLN A 137 12.64 -12.23 9.16
N ARG A 138 13.04 -11.07 9.69
CA ARG A 138 12.30 -10.35 10.72
C ARG A 138 10.95 -9.85 10.21
N TYR A 139 10.87 -9.41 8.96
CA TYR A 139 9.64 -8.88 8.39
C TYR A 139 8.63 -9.98 8.01
N PHE A 140 9.07 -11.01 7.30
CA PHE A 140 8.19 -12.08 6.81
C PHE A 140 7.99 -13.23 7.80
N LEU A 141 8.78 -13.28 8.88
CA LEU A 141 8.74 -14.33 9.91
C LEU A 141 8.89 -15.75 9.32
N VAL A 142 9.67 -15.87 8.25
CA VAL A 142 9.98 -17.15 7.60
C VAL A 142 11.41 -17.58 7.92
N SER A 143 11.73 -18.84 7.71
CA SER A 143 13.07 -19.36 7.98
C SER A 143 14.09 -18.81 6.94
N PRO A 144 15.37 -18.65 7.33
CA PRO A 144 16.44 -18.23 6.42
C PRO A 144 16.47 -18.97 5.06
N PRO A 145 16.35 -20.31 4.98
CA PRO A 145 16.38 -21.00 3.69
C PRO A 145 15.24 -20.58 2.76
N VAL A 146 14.05 -20.31 3.29
CA VAL A 146 12.89 -19.88 2.48
C VAL A 146 13.11 -18.50 1.86
N ILE A 147 13.83 -17.62 2.58
CA ILE A 147 14.18 -16.29 2.07
C ILE A 147 15.23 -16.41 0.99
N HIS A 148 16.27 -17.19 1.26
CA HIS A 148 17.35 -17.43 0.32
C HIS A 148 16.80 -17.98 -1.01
N ASP A 149 15.97 -19.03 -0.94
CA ASP A 149 15.31 -19.62 -2.11
C ASP A 149 14.45 -18.60 -2.87
N MET A 150 13.72 -17.73 -2.14
CA MET A 150 12.92 -16.68 -2.76
C MET A 150 13.79 -15.64 -3.48
N ILE A 151 14.90 -15.21 -2.89
CA ILE A 151 15.82 -14.25 -3.52
C ILE A 151 16.43 -14.85 -4.80
N VAL A 152 16.91 -16.09 -4.72
CA VAL A 152 17.46 -16.82 -5.88
C VAL A 152 16.41 -16.93 -6.98
N LEU A 153 15.17 -17.27 -6.65
CA LEU A 153 14.07 -17.37 -7.60
C LEU A 153 13.75 -16.02 -8.27
N LEU A 154 13.76 -14.92 -7.51
CA LEU A 154 13.53 -13.58 -8.06
C LEU A 154 14.68 -13.13 -8.98
N GLN A 155 15.93 -13.49 -8.66
CA GLN A 155 17.11 -13.25 -9.51
C GLN A 155 17.04 -14.05 -10.81
N GLN A 156 16.71 -15.34 -10.74
CA GLN A 156 16.51 -16.19 -11.92
C GLN A 156 15.44 -15.64 -12.86
N LYS A 157 14.38 -15.06 -12.29
CA LYS A 157 13.32 -14.39 -13.04
C LYS A 157 13.69 -12.99 -13.54
N LYS A 158 14.90 -12.50 -13.27
CA LYS A 158 15.35 -11.14 -13.60
C LYS A 158 14.44 -10.03 -13.03
N LEU A 159 13.81 -10.30 -11.88
CA LEU A 159 12.93 -9.34 -11.20
C LEU A 159 13.69 -8.47 -10.20
N ILE A 160 14.87 -8.92 -9.76
CA ILE A 160 15.81 -8.16 -8.94
C ILE A 160 17.22 -8.38 -9.47
N ASP A 161 18.06 -7.36 -9.32
CA ASP A 161 19.49 -7.43 -9.57
C ASP A 161 20.25 -7.26 -8.24
N ARG A 162 21.50 -7.71 -8.19
CA ARG A 162 22.30 -7.73 -6.96
C ARG A 162 23.00 -6.42 -6.69
#